data_AF-A0A7W9SV64-F1
#
_entry.id   AF-A0A7W9SV64-F1
#
_cell.length_a   1.000
_cell.length_b   1.000
_cell.length_c   1.000
_cell.angle_alpha   90.00
_cell.angle_beta   90.00
_cell.angle_gamma   90.00
#
_symmetry.space_group_name_H-M   'P 1'
#
loop_
_entity.id
_entity.type
_entity.pdbx_description
1 polymer ?
#
loop_
_entity_poly.entity_id
_entity_poly.type
_entity_poly.pdbx_seq_one_letter_code
_entity_poly.pdbx_strand_id
1 'polypeptide(L)'
;MNFSRFVSARATLAALALLGVAALPQAAHAQTYVGSWDLALIPNGVWTWTNNPICLTGQEAAAMLFGGVASDYYISTIDSNPLNINHSAWLDGYGDTQYLFTPASESFKKQTGTGYSDPGAIGSAYSAYVRDNAPFVNPAGTNVNYAFRVTAPSSVTPELPGAMQLLPALLPVALIGARKRFKKA
;
A
#
# COMPACT_ATOMS: atom_id res chain seq x y z
N MET A 1 -32.62 66.33 -10.22
CA MET A 1 -32.01 67.55 -9.62
C MET A 1 -31.85 67.28 -8.13
N ASN A 2 -30.66 66.91 -7.65
CA ASN A 2 -29.53 67.77 -7.19
C ASN A 2 -29.77 68.27 -5.74
N PHE A 3 -28.93 68.17 -4.70
CA PHE A 3 -27.46 68.02 -4.46
C PHE A 3 -27.25 67.26 -3.10
N SER A 4 -26.29 66.33 -2.89
CA SER A 4 -24.86 66.49 -2.52
C SER A 4 -24.60 67.46 -1.34
N ARG A 5 -23.83 67.21 -0.25
CA ARG A 5 -22.88 66.18 0.28
C ARG A 5 -22.52 66.67 1.71
N PHE A 6 -22.03 65.81 2.62
CA PHE A 6 -20.84 66.09 3.48
C PHE A 6 -20.37 64.80 4.20
N VAL A 7 -19.06 64.76 4.46
CA VAL A 7 -18.15 63.61 4.67
C VAL A 7 -17.77 63.43 6.15
N SER A 8 -17.46 62.20 6.60
CA SER A 8 -16.37 61.85 7.58
C SER A 8 -16.45 60.34 7.93
N ALA A 9 -15.60 59.45 7.40
CA ALA A 9 -14.24 59.07 7.84
C ALA A 9 -14.14 58.23 9.13
N ARG A 10 -13.68 56.96 8.99
CA ARG A 10 -12.81 56.11 9.89
C ARG A 10 -13.00 54.62 9.51
N ALA A 11 -11.99 53.97 8.89
CA ALA A 11 -10.94 53.15 9.52
C ALA A 11 -11.51 51.83 10.11
N THR A 12 -11.04 50.59 9.89
CA THR A 12 -9.79 50.01 9.35
C THR A 12 -9.93 48.47 9.32
N LEU A 13 -9.19 47.81 8.40
CA LEU A 13 -8.53 46.47 8.44
C LEU A 13 -9.29 45.14 8.69
N ALA A 14 -9.06 44.22 7.73
CA ALA A 14 -8.62 42.82 7.82
C ALA A 14 -9.49 41.78 8.59
N ALA A 15 -9.56 40.49 8.24
CA ALA A 15 -8.54 39.64 7.64
C ALA A 15 -9.17 38.48 6.85
N LEU A 16 -8.50 38.13 5.75
CA LEU A 16 -8.70 36.89 5.02
C LEU A 16 -8.17 35.74 5.89
N ALA A 17 -9.05 34.93 6.49
CA ALA A 17 -8.64 33.72 7.18
C ALA A 17 -8.34 32.64 6.12
N LEU A 18 -7.08 32.54 5.71
CA LEU A 18 -6.57 31.36 5.02
C LEU A 18 -6.69 30.18 6.01
N LEU A 19 -7.68 29.32 5.80
CA LEU A 19 -7.71 27.98 6.39
C LEU A 19 -6.59 27.17 5.72
N GLY A 20 -5.38 27.30 6.25
CA GLY A 20 -4.29 26.36 5.99
C GLY A 20 -4.66 25.01 6.58
N VAL A 21 -5.33 24.17 5.79
CA VAL A 21 -5.41 22.75 6.09
C VAL A 21 -3.98 22.24 6.00
N ALA A 22 -3.34 22.03 7.15
CA ALA A 22 -2.10 21.30 7.23
C ALA A 22 -2.39 19.90 6.67
N ALA A 23 -1.97 19.64 5.43
CA ALA A 23 -1.95 18.30 4.88
C ALA A 23 -0.97 17.50 5.75
N LEU A 24 -1.52 16.68 6.65
CA LEU A 24 -0.71 15.66 7.31
C LEU A 24 -0.15 14.79 6.18
N PRO A 25 1.18 14.55 6.12
CA PRO A 25 1.71 13.59 5.17
C PRO A 25 1.09 12.23 5.52
N GLN A 26 0.16 11.77 4.68
CA GLN A 26 -0.26 10.38 4.70
C GLN A 26 1.00 9.58 4.39
N ALA A 27 1.53 8.87 5.38
CA ALA A 27 2.62 7.96 5.16
C ALA A 27 2.14 6.91 4.15
N ALA A 28 2.53 7.06 2.90
CA ALA A 28 2.30 6.04 1.90
C ALA A 28 2.98 4.77 2.41
N HIS A 29 2.25 3.65 2.45
CA HIS A 29 2.87 2.35 2.68
C HIS A 29 3.93 2.18 1.60
N ALA A 30 5.20 2.25 1.95
CA ALA A 30 6.28 2.06 1.00
C ALA A 30 6.38 0.55 0.70
N GLN A 31 5.91 0.14 -0.47
CA GLN A 31 6.16 -1.21 -0.97
C GLN A 31 7.61 -1.31 -1.44
N THR A 32 8.33 -2.30 -0.92
CA THR A 32 9.73 -2.52 -1.28
C THR A 32 9.85 -3.81 -2.08
N TYR A 33 10.43 -3.75 -3.27
CA TYR A 33 10.73 -4.94 -4.07
C TYR A 33 11.74 -5.83 -3.31
N VAL A 34 11.42 -7.11 -3.15
CA VAL A 34 12.28 -8.06 -2.41
C VAL A 34 12.82 -9.21 -3.26
N GLY A 35 12.24 -9.45 -4.43
CA GLY A 35 12.67 -10.54 -5.30
C GLY A 35 11.58 -10.98 -6.26
N SER A 36 11.92 -11.94 -7.11
CA SER A 36 11.00 -12.53 -8.08
C SER A 36 11.28 -14.01 -8.28
N TRP A 37 10.31 -14.72 -8.86
CA TRP A 37 10.46 -16.09 -9.31
C TRP A 37 9.70 -16.31 -10.61
N ASP A 38 10.25 -17.13 -11.48
CA ASP A 38 9.64 -17.51 -12.75
C ASP A 38 9.24 -18.99 -12.71
N LEU A 39 8.00 -19.31 -13.08
CA LEU A 39 7.48 -20.68 -13.02
C LEU A 39 8.25 -21.67 -13.91
N ALA A 40 8.76 -21.23 -15.06
CA ALA A 40 9.53 -22.08 -15.96
C ALA A 40 10.97 -22.32 -15.47
N LEU A 41 11.51 -21.41 -14.66
CA LEU A 41 12.92 -21.38 -14.26
C LEU A 41 13.18 -21.62 -12.77
N ILE A 42 12.18 -22.00 -11.96
CA ILE A 42 12.37 -22.24 -10.53
C ILE A 42 13.50 -23.29 -10.33
N PRO A 43 14.69 -22.92 -9.79
CA PRO A 43 15.87 -23.79 -9.78
C PRO A 43 15.67 -25.05 -8.93
N ASN A 44 14.81 -24.96 -7.91
CA ASN A 44 14.37 -26.04 -7.04
C ASN A 44 12.83 -26.14 -7.00
N GLY A 45 12.17 -25.81 -8.11
CA GLY A 45 10.73 -25.92 -8.20
C GLY A 45 10.29 -27.34 -7.89
N VAL A 46 9.14 -27.49 -7.22
CA VAL A 46 8.60 -28.83 -6.98
C VAL A 46 8.21 -29.41 -8.34
N TRP A 47 9.05 -30.31 -8.84
CA TRP A 47 8.71 -31.17 -9.97
C TRP A 47 7.50 -32.01 -9.56
N THR A 48 6.41 -31.80 -10.26
CA THR A 48 5.07 -32.35 -9.98
C THR A 48 5.00 -33.86 -10.08
N TRP A 49 5.94 -34.51 -10.76
CA TRP A 49 5.86 -35.95 -11.03
C TRP A 49 6.40 -36.83 -9.91
N THR A 50 7.24 -36.29 -9.01
CA THR A 50 7.83 -37.06 -7.90
C THR A 50 7.29 -36.66 -6.54
N ASN A 51 6.72 -35.46 -6.44
CA ASN A 51 6.18 -34.90 -5.20
C ASN A 51 4.74 -34.46 -5.45
N ASN A 52 3.89 -34.48 -4.41
CA ASN A 52 2.55 -33.92 -4.45
C ASN A 52 2.50 -32.63 -3.60
N PRO A 53 3.00 -31.49 -4.11
CA PRO A 53 3.08 -30.27 -3.33
C PRO A 53 1.69 -29.72 -3.01
N ILE A 54 1.57 -29.00 -1.90
CA ILE A 54 0.41 -28.14 -1.67
C ILE A 54 0.40 -26.98 -2.67
N CYS A 55 -0.80 -26.53 -3.04
CA CYS A 55 -0.95 -25.34 -3.87
C CYS A 55 -0.76 -24.07 -3.03
N LEU A 56 0.00 -23.12 -3.57
CA LEU A 56 0.29 -21.83 -2.94
C LEU A 56 -0.29 -20.68 -3.77
N THR A 57 -0.76 -19.64 -3.08
CA THR A 57 -1.01 -18.33 -3.70
C THR A 57 0.31 -17.65 -4.05
N GLY A 58 0.27 -16.56 -4.81
CA GLY A 58 1.48 -15.77 -5.08
C GLY A 58 2.09 -15.21 -3.79
N GLN A 59 1.24 -14.76 -2.87
CA GLN A 59 1.67 -14.22 -1.57
C GLN A 59 2.29 -15.30 -0.66
N GLU A 60 1.71 -16.49 -0.60
CA GLU A 60 2.27 -17.61 0.17
C GLU A 60 3.60 -18.07 -0.42
N ALA A 61 3.72 -18.11 -1.74
CA ALA A 61 4.99 -18.41 -2.42
C ALA A 61 6.07 -17.37 -2.08
N ALA A 62 5.72 -16.07 -2.08
CA ALA A 62 6.64 -15.01 -1.68
C ALA A 62 7.08 -15.15 -0.22
N ALA A 63 6.16 -15.44 0.70
CA ALA A 63 6.49 -15.67 2.11
C ALA A 63 7.42 -16.89 2.29
N MET A 64 7.20 -17.96 1.53
CA MET A 64 8.09 -19.14 1.55
C MET A 64 9.49 -18.82 1.03
N LEU A 65 9.62 -18.01 -0.02
CA LEU A 65 10.89 -17.67 -0.66
C LEU A 65 11.68 -16.59 0.09
N PHE A 66 10.98 -15.59 0.63
CA PHE A 66 11.59 -14.36 1.14
C PHE A 66 11.35 -14.15 2.65
N GLY A 67 10.66 -15.08 3.30
CA GLY A 67 10.33 -15.07 4.73
C GLY A 67 9.12 -14.19 5.08
N GLY A 68 8.63 -14.29 6.32
CA GLY A 68 7.45 -13.55 6.79
C GLY A 68 6.15 -14.34 6.58
N VAL A 69 5.03 -13.63 6.42
CA VAL A 69 3.70 -14.21 6.19
C VAL A 69 3.08 -13.67 4.90
N ALA A 70 2.08 -14.38 4.34
CA ALA A 70 1.46 -14.01 3.06
C ALA A 70 0.92 -12.56 3.04
N SER A 71 0.37 -12.08 4.16
CA SER A 71 -0.15 -10.70 4.26
C SER A 71 0.93 -9.62 4.18
N ASP A 72 2.21 -9.98 4.28
CA ASP A 72 3.32 -9.03 4.14
C ASP A 72 3.62 -8.71 2.68
N TYR A 73 2.93 -9.33 1.72
CA TYR A 73 3.30 -9.30 0.31
C TYR A 73 2.19 -8.80 -0.60
N TYR A 74 2.59 -7.97 -1.57
CA TYR A 74 1.90 -7.80 -2.83
C TYR A 74 2.74 -8.41 -3.96
N ILE A 75 2.06 -8.94 -4.96
CA ILE A 75 2.61 -9.60 -6.13
C ILE A 75 2.25 -8.80 -7.37
N SER A 76 3.21 -8.68 -8.27
CA SER A 76 2.99 -8.17 -9.62
C SER A 76 3.44 -9.18 -10.66
N THR A 77 2.79 -9.13 -11.83
CA THR A 77 3.25 -9.83 -13.05
C THR A 77 3.81 -8.87 -14.10
N ILE A 78 3.97 -7.58 -13.77
CA ILE A 78 4.42 -6.54 -14.71
C ILE A 78 5.95 -6.39 -14.65
N ASP A 79 6.47 -5.89 -13.54
CA ASP A 79 7.90 -5.64 -13.32
C ASP A 79 8.22 -5.45 -11.82
N SER A 80 9.47 -5.08 -11.52
CA SER A 80 9.98 -4.81 -10.16
C SER A 80 9.73 -3.37 -9.67
N ASN A 81 8.96 -2.55 -10.38
CA ASN A 81 8.64 -1.19 -9.97
C ASN A 81 7.42 -1.19 -9.02
N PRO A 82 7.54 -0.69 -7.78
CA PRO A 82 6.42 -0.63 -6.83
C PRO A 82 5.20 0.16 -7.31
N LEU A 83 5.37 1.05 -8.29
CA LEU A 83 4.26 1.81 -8.88
C LEU A 83 3.42 0.99 -9.87
N ASN A 84 3.90 -0.18 -10.30
CA ASN A 84 3.27 -1.04 -11.31
C ASN A 84 2.69 -2.33 -10.71
N ILE A 85 2.40 -2.35 -9.40
CA ILE A 85 1.80 -3.52 -8.75
C ILE A 85 0.37 -3.73 -9.26
N ASN A 86 0.11 -4.89 -9.87
CA ASN A 86 -1.21 -5.23 -10.44
C ASN A 86 -1.99 -6.30 -9.63
N HIS A 87 -1.48 -6.69 -8.46
CA HIS A 87 -2.11 -7.68 -7.56
C HIS A 87 -2.48 -9.00 -8.26
N SER A 88 -1.64 -9.40 -9.21
CA SER A 88 -1.81 -10.62 -10.00
C SER A 88 -0.64 -11.56 -9.78
N ALA A 89 -0.87 -12.85 -9.99
CA ALA A 89 0.17 -13.87 -10.03
C ALA A 89 -0.02 -14.81 -11.23
N TRP A 90 1.08 -15.26 -11.81
CA TRP A 90 1.12 -16.43 -12.69
C TRP A 90 0.98 -17.70 -11.87
N LEU A 91 0.19 -18.65 -12.37
CA LEU A 91 0.00 -19.96 -11.74
C LEU A 91 0.14 -21.06 -12.77
N ASP A 92 0.76 -22.15 -12.36
CA ASP A 92 0.71 -23.40 -13.11
C ASP A 92 -0.50 -24.22 -12.65
N GLY A 93 -1.13 -24.97 -13.56
CA GLY A 93 -2.38 -25.68 -13.30
C GLY A 93 -2.34 -27.12 -13.77
N TYR A 94 -2.91 -28.04 -13.00
CA TYR A 94 -2.84 -29.47 -13.33
C TYR A 94 -3.59 -29.76 -14.63
N GLY A 95 -2.84 -30.03 -15.70
CA GLY A 95 -3.37 -30.20 -17.06
C GLY A 95 -4.07 -28.97 -17.64
N ASP A 96 -3.90 -27.78 -17.04
CA ASP A 96 -4.54 -26.54 -17.49
C ASP A 96 -3.55 -25.36 -17.41
N THR A 97 -3.34 -24.70 -18.54
CA THR A 97 -2.34 -23.65 -18.73
C THR A 97 -2.94 -22.24 -18.72
N GLN A 98 -4.23 -22.07 -18.43
CA GLN A 98 -4.93 -20.78 -18.56
C GLN A 98 -4.21 -19.63 -17.82
N TYR A 99 -3.71 -19.90 -16.61
CA TYR A 99 -3.04 -18.90 -15.77
C TYR A 99 -1.56 -18.74 -16.07
N LEU A 100 -1.06 -19.34 -17.17
CA LEU A 100 0.21 -19.00 -17.81
C LEU A 100 0.05 -17.98 -18.95
N PHE A 101 -1.20 -17.70 -19.37
CA PHE A 101 -1.53 -16.71 -20.40
C PHE A 101 -2.30 -15.51 -19.84
N THR A 102 -3.19 -15.75 -18.88
CA THR A 102 -3.95 -14.71 -18.19
C THR A 102 -3.75 -14.90 -16.70
N PRO A 103 -2.94 -14.07 -16.01
CA PRO A 103 -2.65 -14.30 -14.60
C PRO A 103 -3.92 -14.13 -13.75
N ALA A 104 -3.98 -14.83 -12.61
CA ALA A 104 -5.08 -14.71 -11.65
C ALA A 104 -4.73 -13.68 -10.56
N SER A 105 -5.67 -13.44 -9.65
CA SER A 105 -5.39 -12.67 -8.43
C SER A 105 -4.24 -13.28 -7.63
N GLU A 106 -3.40 -12.45 -7.01
CA GLU A 106 -2.28 -12.85 -6.16
C GLU A 106 -2.66 -13.75 -4.97
N SER A 107 -3.93 -13.68 -4.54
CA SER A 107 -4.50 -14.48 -3.45
C SER A 107 -5.24 -15.72 -3.94
N PHE A 108 -5.30 -15.96 -5.26
CA PHE A 108 -5.94 -17.14 -5.82
C PHE A 108 -5.01 -18.35 -5.73
N LYS A 109 -5.60 -19.49 -5.39
CA LYS A 109 -5.07 -20.84 -5.59
C LYS A 109 -6.25 -21.81 -5.67
N LYS A 110 -6.02 -23.01 -6.17
CA LYS A 110 -7.04 -24.08 -6.13
C LYS A 110 -6.39 -25.39 -5.76
N GLN A 111 -7.07 -26.17 -4.94
CA GLN A 111 -6.72 -27.56 -4.65
C GLN A 111 -7.97 -28.31 -4.18
N THR A 112 -8.45 -29.25 -4.98
CA THR A 112 -9.59 -30.11 -4.60
C THR A 112 -9.18 -31.49 -4.08
N GLY A 113 -7.93 -31.90 -4.30
CA GLY A 113 -7.37 -33.17 -3.84
C GLY A 113 -6.33 -33.01 -2.73
N THR A 114 -5.43 -33.99 -2.64
CA THR A 114 -4.40 -34.06 -1.58
C THR A 114 -3.21 -33.13 -1.83
N GLY A 115 -3.05 -32.68 -3.08
CA GLY A 115 -2.03 -31.73 -3.51
C GLY A 115 -2.18 -31.44 -5.00
N TYR A 116 -1.16 -30.81 -5.58
CA TYR A 116 -1.16 -30.43 -6.99
C TYR A 116 -1.20 -31.64 -7.94
N SER A 117 -0.44 -32.70 -7.62
CA SER A 117 -0.19 -33.84 -8.52
C SER A 117 -1.23 -34.94 -8.43
N ASP A 118 -2.07 -34.90 -7.39
CA ASP A 118 -3.26 -35.73 -7.23
C ASP A 118 -4.49 -34.84 -6.89
N PRO A 119 -4.96 -34.01 -7.84
CA PRO A 119 -6.01 -33.04 -7.55
C PRO A 119 -7.42 -33.57 -7.89
N GLY A 120 -7.49 -34.73 -8.57
CA GLY A 120 -8.71 -35.45 -8.93
C GLY A 120 -9.21 -35.22 -10.36
N ALA A 121 -8.91 -34.06 -10.97
CA ALA A 121 -9.28 -33.75 -12.36
C ALA A 121 -8.37 -32.69 -13.00
N ILE A 122 -8.47 -32.50 -14.32
CA ILE A 122 -7.85 -31.35 -15.01
C ILE A 122 -8.44 -30.03 -14.46
N GLY A 123 -7.58 -29.02 -14.29
CA GLY A 123 -7.97 -27.69 -13.81
C GLY A 123 -8.48 -27.67 -12.36
N SER A 124 -8.11 -28.68 -11.58
CA SER A 124 -8.55 -28.86 -10.19
C SER A 124 -7.47 -28.51 -9.16
N ALA A 125 -6.26 -28.20 -9.63
CA ALA A 125 -5.19 -27.57 -8.86
C ALA A 125 -4.56 -26.40 -9.64
N TYR A 126 -4.26 -25.32 -8.92
CA TYR A 126 -3.52 -24.15 -9.42
C TYR A 126 -2.61 -23.62 -8.33
N SER A 127 -1.33 -23.43 -8.65
CA SER A 127 -0.32 -22.99 -7.69
C SER A 127 0.63 -21.97 -8.32
N ALA A 128 0.95 -20.91 -7.58
CA ALA A 128 1.95 -19.92 -7.96
C ALA A 128 3.40 -20.39 -7.70
N TYR A 129 3.60 -21.61 -7.21
CA TYR A 129 4.91 -22.20 -6.97
C TYR A 129 4.96 -23.68 -7.33
N VAL A 130 4.62 -23.97 -8.58
CA VAL A 130 4.75 -25.29 -9.18
C VAL A 130 5.33 -25.12 -10.58
N ARG A 131 6.19 -26.05 -10.97
CA ARG A 131 6.82 -26.09 -12.29
C ARG A 131 6.33 -27.34 -13.00
N ASP A 132 5.28 -27.20 -13.80
CA ASP A 132 4.68 -28.31 -14.55
C ASP A 132 4.62 -28.00 -16.04
N ASN A 133 3.73 -27.08 -16.43
CA ASN A 133 3.48 -26.73 -17.82
C ASN A 133 4.34 -25.54 -18.27
N ALA A 134 4.67 -24.61 -17.36
CA ALA A 134 5.42 -23.39 -17.68
C ALA A 134 6.74 -23.63 -18.46
N PRO A 135 7.57 -24.64 -18.16
CA PRO A 135 8.79 -24.92 -18.92
C PRO A 135 8.54 -25.29 -20.39
N PHE A 136 7.37 -25.84 -20.72
CA PHE A 136 7.01 -26.27 -22.07
C PHE A 136 6.26 -25.18 -22.83
N VAL A 137 5.45 -24.39 -22.13
CA VAL A 137 4.66 -23.29 -22.71
C VAL A 137 5.52 -22.05 -22.93
N ASN A 138 6.33 -21.68 -21.93
CA ASN A 138 7.14 -20.46 -21.91
C ASN A 138 8.60 -20.77 -21.51
N PRO A 139 9.35 -21.51 -22.35
CA PRO A 139 10.70 -22.01 -22.00
C PRO A 139 11.73 -20.90 -21.74
N ALA A 140 11.48 -19.68 -22.22
CA ALA A 140 12.36 -18.54 -22.02
C ALA A 140 12.21 -17.86 -20.64
N GLY A 141 11.19 -18.25 -19.85
CA GLY A 141 10.91 -17.63 -18.56
C GLY A 141 10.23 -16.27 -18.69
N THR A 142 8.94 -16.29 -19.04
CA THR A 142 8.10 -15.08 -19.13
C THR A 142 7.00 -15.02 -18.06
N ASN A 143 6.83 -16.07 -17.25
CA ASN A 143 5.83 -16.13 -16.19
C ASN A 143 6.48 -15.75 -14.86
N VAL A 144 6.94 -14.49 -14.79
CA VAL A 144 7.64 -13.94 -13.63
C VAL A 144 6.66 -13.30 -12.66
N ASN A 145 6.70 -13.74 -11.40
CA ASN A 145 6.03 -13.11 -10.27
C ASN A 145 7.04 -12.26 -9.50
N TYR A 146 6.73 -10.98 -9.30
CA TYR A 146 7.55 -10.01 -8.56
C TYR A 146 6.92 -9.78 -7.18
N ALA A 147 7.69 -9.99 -6.11
CA ALA A 147 7.24 -9.78 -4.73
C ALA A 147 7.67 -8.41 -4.19
N PHE A 148 6.69 -7.75 -3.57
CA PHE A 148 6.87 -6.49 -2.87
C PHE A 148 6.45 -6.67 -1.42
N ARG A 149 7.35 -6.38 -0.50
CA ARG A 149 7.03 -6.40 0.93
C ARG A 149 6.33 -5.10 1.33
N VAL A 150 5.18 -5.23 1.98
CA VAL A 150 4.41 -4.14 2.56
C VAL A 150 5.03 -3.83 3.92
N THR A 151 5.81 -2.77 4.00
CA THR A 151 6.25 -2.27 5.31
C THR A 151 5.10 -1.42 5.86
N ALA A 152 4.65 -1.68 7.09
CA ALA A 152 3.80 -0.71 7.78
C ALA A 152 4.55 0.64 7.79
N PRO A 153 3.89 1.77 7.55
CA PRO A 153 4.55 3.05 7.73
C PRO A 153 5.09 3.06 9.14
N SER A 154 6.40 3.23 9.29
CA SER A 154 6.98 3.60 10.58
C SER A 154 6.13 4.77 11.06
N SER A 155 5.44 4.61 12.18
CA SER A 155 4.70 5.70 12.79
C SER A 155 5.74 6.76 13.13
N VAL A 156 5.97 7.69 12.21
CA VAL A 156 6.53 8.99 12.55
C VAL A 156 5.47 9.61 13.43
N THR A 157 5.55 9.37 14.74
CA THR A 157 5.09 10.36 15.70
C THR A 157 5.74 11.65 15.24
N PRO A 158 4.97 12.68 14.82
CA PRO A 158 5.59 13.96 14.54
C PRO A 158 6.26 14.37 15.84
N GLU A 159 7.58 14.30 15.92
CA GLU A 159 8.29 15.04 16.94
C GLU A 159 7.88 16.50 16.72
N LEU A 160 6.98 16.98 17.57
CA LEU A 160 6.72 18.40 17.73
C LEU A 160 8.12 19.04 17.82
N PRO A 161 8.48 19.94 16.88
CA PRO A 161 9.77 20.62 16.96
C PRO A 161 9.94 21.12 18.39
N GLY A 162 11.10 20.85 18.99
CA GLY A 162 11.42 21.12 20.40
C GLY A 162 11.25 22.59 20.86
N ALA A 163 10.65 23.45 20.05
CA ALA A 163 10.24 24.81 20.38
C ALA A 163 8.97 24.90 21.26
N MET A 164 8.19 23.83 21.47
CA MET A 164 6.99 23.87 22.33
C MET A 164 7.23 23.46 23.79
N GLN A 165 8.45 23.06 24.18
CA GLN A 165 8.78 22.76 25.58
C GLN A 165 9.28 23.98 26.38
N LEU A 166 9.32 25.17 25.77
CA LEU A 166 9.66 26.42 26.47
C LEU A 166 8.52 27.43 26.36
N LEU A 167 7.42 27.19 27.07
CA LEU A 167 6.67 28.27 27.69
C LEU A 167 6.95 28.27 29.20
N PRO A 168 8.08 28.85 29.66
CA PRO A 168 8.12 29.33 31.03
C PRO A 168 7.16 30.52 31.15
N ALA A 169 6.45 30.57 32.28
CA ALA A 169 5.52 31.62 32.66
C ALA A 169 6.05 33.05 32.40
N LEU A 170 5.26 33.88 31.72
CA LEU A 170 5.34 35.35 31.82
C LEU A 170 3.93 35.96 31.85
N LEU A 171 3.41 36.08 33.07
CA LEU A 171 2.37 37.06 33.47
C LEU A 171 2.99 38.48 33.42
N PRO A 172 2.22 39.56 33.18
CA PRO A 172 1.59 40.22 34.33
C PRO A 172 0.20 40.85 34.10
N VAL A 173 -0.50 40.99 35.22
CA VAL A 173 -1.63 41.87 35.50
C VAL A 173 -1.33 43.31 35.04
N ALA A 174 -2.26 43.93 34.30
CA ALA A 174 -2.35 45.39 34.17
C ALA A 174 -3.83 45.83 34.28
N LEU A 175 -4.17 46.33 35.46
CA LEU A 175 -5.45 46.87 35.88
C LEU A 175 -5.40 48.39 35.72
N ILE A 176 -5.99 49.00 34.67
CA ILE A 176 -6.20 50.46 34.61
C ILE A 176 -7.53 50.83 33.92
N GLY A 177 -8.53 51.14 34.75
CA GLY A 177 -9.27 52.42 34.70
C GLY A 177 -10.29 52.70 33.59
N ALA A 178 -11.56 52.40 33.84
CA ALA A 178 -12.68 53.14 33.24
C ALA A 178 -13.63 53.66 34.34
N ARG A 179 -13.34 54.86 34.86
CA ARG A 179 -14.28 55.67 35.65
C ARG A 179 -15.48 56.03 34.77
N LYS A 180 -16.68 55.53 35.05
CA LYS A 180 -17.92 56.17 34.61
C LYS A 180 -18.54 56.96 35.76
N ARG A 181 -18.42 58.28 35.65
CA ARG A 181 -19.18 59.28 36.42
C ARG A 181 -20.66 59.12 36.09
N PHE A 182 -21.48 58.76 37.07
CA PHE A 182 -22.92 59.03 37.02
C PHE A 182 -23.15 60.52 37.29
N LYS A 183 -23.73 61.25 36.33
CA LYS A 183 -24.38 62.53 36.58
C LYS A 183 -25.89 62.27 36.67
N LYS A 184 -26.48 62.72 37.78
CA LYS A 184 -27.93 62.92 37.94
C LYS A 184 -28.38 64.11 37.08
N ALA A 185 -29.52 63.95 36.42
CA ALA A 185 -30.56 64.96 36.25
C ALA A 185 -31.88 64.20 36.13
#